data_AF-A0A1V4WS42-F1
#
_entry.id   AF-A0A1V4WS42-F1
#
_cell.length_a   1.000
_cell.length_b   1.000
_cell.length_c   1.000
_cell.angle_alpha   90.00
_cell.angle_beta   90.00
_cell.angle_gamma   90.00
#
_symmetry.space_group_name_H-M   'P 1'
#
loop_
_entity.id
_entity.type
_entity.pdbx_description
1 polymer ?
#
loop_
_entity_poly.entity_id
_entity_poly.type
_entity_poly.pdbx_seq_one_letter_code
_entity_poly.pdbx_strand_id
1 'polypeptide(L)'
;MFHVDSIRAPLLIGQGANDPRVNINESNQIVEAMRTRKLPVTYVVYTDEGHGFARPSNRLDFFGRVEEFLAKHLRGRFEAWKGVEGANAEVR
;
A
#
# COMPACT_ATOMS: atom_id res chain seq x y z
N MET A 1 -3.56 -17.19 7.75
CA MET A 1 -4.55 -16.38 7.02
C MET A 1 -5.37 -17.27 6.10
N PHE A 2 -6.66 -17.44 6.35
CA PHE A 2 -7.40 -18.62 5.88
C PHE A 2 -7.95 -18.57 4.45
N HIS A 3 -7.94 -17.42 3.76
CA HIS A 3 -8.63 -17.27 2.46
C HIS A 3 -7.87 -16.43 1.41
N VAL A 4 -6.54 -16.33 1.51
CA VAL A 4 -5.72 -15.53 0.57
C VAL A 4 -5.86 -16.04 -0.88
N ASP A 5 -6.04 -17.34 -1.04
CA ASP A 5 -6.33 -18.04 -2.29
C ASP A 5 -7.64 -17.62 -2.97
N SER A 6 -8.57 -17.02 -2.23
CA SER A 6 -9.83 -16.51 -2.78
C SER A 6 -9.70 -15.08 -3.35
N ILE A 7 -8.55 -14.43 -3.18
CA ILE A 7 -8.30 -13.09 -3.74
C ILE A 7 -8.13 -13.19 -5.25
N ARG A 8 -9.04 -12.57 -6.00
CA ARG A 8 -9.06 -12.57 -7.48
C ARG A 8 -8.64 -11.23 -8.11
N ALA A 9 -8.51 -10.19 -7.29
CA ALA A 9 -8.16 -8.85 -7.74
C ALA A 9 -6.78 -8.42 -7.20
N PRO A 10 -6.04 -7.59 -7.93
CA PRO A 10 -4.84 -6.94 -7.41
C PRO A 10 -5.14 -6.14 -6.14
N LEU A 11 -4.17 -6.12 -5.21
CA LEU A 11 -4.30 -5.41 -3.94
C LEU A 11 -3.19 -4.38 -3.76
N LEU A 12 -3.55 -3.18 -3.33
CA LEU A 12 -2.64 -2.15 -2.83
C LEU A 12 -2.82 -2.03 -1.31
N ILE A 13 -1.74 -2.14 -0.55
CA ILE A 13 -1.72 -2.01 0.91
C ILE A 13 -0.84 -0.81 1.29
N GLY A 14 -1.40 0.12 2.05
CA GLY A 14 -0.66 1.18 2.75
C GLY A 14 -0.67 0.93 4.25
N GLN A 15 0.49 1.01 4.89
CA GLN A 15 0.64 0.74 6.33
C GLN A 15 1.56 1.78 6.98
N GLY A 16 1.18 2.30 8.15
CA GLY A 16 2.11 3.02 9.01
C GLY A 16 2.94 2.06 9.84
N ALA A 17 4.27 2.23 9.86
CA ALA A 17 5.17 1.33 10.59
C ALA A 17 4.95 1.34 12.11
N ASN A 18 4.41 2.45 12.64
CA ASN A 18 4.20 2.67 14.06
C ASN A 18 2.71 2.63 14.46
N ASP A 19 1.85 1.96 13.67
CA ASP A 19 0.42 1.85 13.97
C ASP A 19 0.20 1.07 15.29
N PRO A 20 -0.30 1.71 16.36
CA PRO A 20 -0.52 1.05 17.64
C PRO A 20 -1.80 0.20 17.66
N ARG A 21 -2.66 0.33 16.65
CA ARG A 21 -3.96 -0.35 16.56
C ARG A 21 -3.89 -1.58 15.66
N VAL A 22 -3.18 -1.49 14.54
CA VAL A 22 -3.00 -2.59 13.59
C VAL A 22 -1.51 -2.83 13.38
N ASN A 23 -0.98 -3.89 13.97
CA ASN A 23 0.43 -4.22 13.89
C ASN A 23 0.84 -4.47 12.41
N ILE A 24 1.99 -3.91 11.99
CA ILE A 24 2.56 -4.11 10.65
C ILE A 24 2.70 -5.60 10.26
N ASN A 25 2.88 -6.48 11.24
CA ASN A 25 2.97 -7.92 11.01
C ASN A 25 1.68 -8.52 10.42
N GLU A 26 0.52 -7.91 10.64
CA GLU A 26 -0.74 -8.33 9.98
C GLU A 26 -0.66 -8.09 8.47
N SER A 27 -0.19 -6.90 8.06
CA SER A 27 0.07 -6.56 6.65
C SER A 27 1.19 -7.43 6.06
N ASN A 28 2.27 -7.70 6.82
CA ASN A 28 3.35 -8.57 6.35
C ASN A 28 2.86 -10.00 6.07
N GLN A 29 2.01 -10.56 6.94
CA GLN A 29 1.46 -11.91 6.77
C GLN A 29 0.64 -12.06 5.49
N ILE A 30 -0.24 -11.10 5.18
CA ILE A 30 -1.03 -11.14 3.94
C ILE A 30 -0.15 -10.98 2.70
N VAL A 31 0.80 -10.03 2.72
CA VAL A 31 1.69 -9.77 1.59
C VAL A 31 2.54 -11.00 1.28
N GLU A 32 3.11 -11.63 2.30
CA GLU A 32 3.90 -12.85 2.13
C GLU A 32 3.06 -14.01 1.57
N ALA A 33 1.85 -14.20 2.11
CA ALA A 33 0.93 -15.23 1.64
C ALA A 33 0.49 -15.01 0.18
N MET A 34 0.28 -13.75 -0.24
CA MET A 34 -0.05 -13.37 -1.62
C MET A 34 1.15 -13.58 -2.55
N ARG A 35 2.37 -13.18 -2.13
CA ARG A 35 3.62 -13.36 -2.89
C ARG A 35 3.95 -14.82 -3.14
N THR A 36 3.86 -15.64 -2.11
CA THR A 36 4.05 -17.11 -2.20
C THR A 36 3.12 -17.72 -3.27
N ARG A 37 1.91 -17.17 -3.39
CA ARG A 37 0.89 -17.60 -4.37
C ARG A 37 0.97 -16.87 -5.71
N LYS A 38 1.95 -15.98 -5.90
CA LYS A 38 2.12 -15.15 -7.10
C LYS A 38 0.90 -14.28 -7.41
N LEU A 39 0.15 -13.88 -6.39
CA LEU A 39 -0.95 -12.94 -6.52
C LEU A 39 -0.41 -11.49 -6.54
N PRO A 40 -0.95 -10.62 -7.41
CA PRO A 40 -0.47 -9.25 -7.52
C PRO A 40 -0.79 -8.45 -6.26
N VAL A 41 0.26 -8.00 -5.58
CA VAL A 41 0.18 -7.13 -4.40
C VAL A 41 1.23 -6.03 -4.47
N THR A 42 0.81 -4.80 -4.19
CA THR A 42 1.69 -3.65 -3.96
C THR A 42 1.62 -3.29 -2.49
N TYR A 43 2.78 -3.20 -1.83
CA TYR A 43 2.85 -2.92 -0.39
C TYR A 43 3.73 -1.71 -0.13
N VAL A 44 3.17 -0.70 0.54
CA VAL A 44 3.83 0.55 0.85
C VAL A 44 3.77 0.78 2.35
N VAL A 45 4.95 0.94 2.96
CA VAL A 45 5.09 1.20 4.39
C VAL A 45 5.60 2.63 4.59
N TYR A 46 4.87 3.42 5.37
CA TYR A 46 5.30 4.75 5.78
C TYR A 46 5.99 4.66 7.14
N THR A 47 7.31 4.85 7.17
CA THR A 47 8.16 4.52 8.32
C THR A 47 7.94 5.40 9.54
N ASP A 48 7.36 6.57 9.34
CA ASP A 48 7.10 7.59 10.36
C ASP A 48 5.61 7.80 10.64
N GLU A 49 4.73 6.94 10.12
CA GLU A 49 3.28 7.02 10.31
C GLU A 49 2.75 5.95 11.28
N GLY A 50 1.56 6.20 11.82
CA GLY A 50 0.80 5.30 12.69
C GLY A 50 -0.46 4.75 12.03
N HIS A 51 -1.61 4.83 12.72
CA HIS A 51 -2.88 4.28 12.24
C HIS A 51 -3.50 4.97 11.02
N GLY A 52 -3.00 6.15 10.68
CA GLY A 52 -3.36 6.87 9.46
C GLY A 52 -2.21 7.78 9.06
N PHE A 53 -2.28 8.31 7.84
CA PHE A 53 -1.24 9.18 7.31
C PHE A 53 -1.51 10.63 7.71
N ALA A 54 -0.84 11.06 8.78
CA ALA A 54 -0.98 12.40 9.34
C ALA A 54 -0.15 13.42 8.56
N ARG A 55 1.05 13.04 8.09
CA ARG A 55 1.93 13.96 7.36
C ARG A 55 1.36 14.20 5.96
N PRO A 56 1.20 15.47 5.53
CA PRO A 56 0.66 15.77 4.21
C PRO A 56 1.46 15.15 3.06
N SER A 57 2.78 15.07 3.17
CA SER A 57 3.66 14.45 2.16
C SER A 57 3.37 12.96 1.98
N ASN A 58 3.29 12.20 3.08
CA ASN A 58 2.95 10.78 3.05
C ASN A 58 1.54 10.53 2.51
N ARG A 59 0.57 11.35 2.92
CA ARG A 59 -0.80 11.26 2.44
C ARG A 59 -0.90 11.54 0.95
N LEU A 60 -0.20 12.57 0.45
CA LEU A 60 -0.15 12.91 -0.97
C LEU A 60 0.52 11.79 -1.78
N ASP A 61 1.63 11.24 -1.28
CA ASP A 61 2.31 10.11 -1.89
C ASP A 61 1.38 8.89 -2.01
N PHE A 62 0.68 8.55 -0.91
CA PHE A 62 -0.25 7.42 -0.91
C PHE A 62 -1.37 7.59 -1.92
N PHE A 63 -2.00 8.77 -1.96
CA PHE A 63 -3.09 9.01 -2.91
C PHE A 63 -2.63 9.04 -4.36
N GLY A 64 -1.42 9.54 -4.65
CA GLY A 64 -0.85 9.44 -6.00
C GLY A 64 -0.61 7.99 -6.43
N ARG A 65 -0.15 7.13 -5.51
CA ARG A 65 -0.03 5.68 -5.76
C ARG A 65 -1.39 5.00 -5.94
N VAL A 66 -2.40 5.41 -5.16
CA VAL A 66 -3.79 4.93 -5.33
C VAL A 66 -4.32 5.31 -6.71
N GLU A 67 -4.09 6.54 -7.15
CA GLU A 67 -4.52 7.01 -8.48
C GLU A 67 -3.91 6.16 -9.59
N GLU A 68 -2.59 5.96 -9.58
CA GLU A 68 -1.89 5.13 -10.56
C GLU A 68 -2.34 3.67 -10.51
N PHE A 69 -2.50 3.10 -9.31
CA PHE A 69 -2.97 1.72 -9.11
C PHE A 69 -4.38 1.52 -9.69
N LEU A 70 -5.30 2.43 -9.39
CA LEU A 70 -6.66 2.38 -9.92
C LEU A 70 -6.67 2.58 -11.43
N ALA A 71 -5.89 3.52 -11.97
CA ALA A 71 -5.81 3.73 -13.41
C ALA A 71 -5.25 2.51 -14.16
N LYS A 72 -4.25 1.83 -13.59
CA LYS A 72 -3.69 0.58 -14.14
C LYS A 72 -4.72 -0.54 -14.23
N HIS A 73 -5.63 -0.66 -13.26
CA HIS A 73 -6.54 -1.80 -13.15
C HIS A 73 -7.98 -1.52 -13.60
N LEU A 74 -8.44 -0.28 -13.50
CA LEU A 74 -9.78 0.16 -13.89
C LEU A 74 -9.81 1.01 -15.15
N ARG A 75 -8.62 1.42 -15.65
CA ARG A 75 -8.45 2.39 -16.75
C ARG A 75 -8.93 3.79 -16.33
N GLY A 76 -8.71 4.77 -17.20
CA GLY A 76 -9.12 6.16 -16.98
C GLY A 76 -7.96 7.14 -17.09
N ARG A 77 -8.28 8.41 -16.84
CA ARG A 77 -7.27 9.47 -16.76
C ARG A 77 -6.65 9.43 -15.37
N PHE A 78 -5.35 9.63 -15.31
CA PHE A 78 -4.60 9.80 -14.07
C PHE A 78 -3.43 10.74 -14.31
N GLU A 79 -2.96 11.38 -13.24
CA GLU A 79 -1.66 12.03 -13.23
C GLU A 79 -0.57 10.98 -12.94
N ALA A 80 0.48 10.94 -13.77
CA ALA A 80 1.60 10.02 -13.54
C ALA A 80 2.27 10.33 -12.20
N TRP A 81 2.34 9.34 -11.31
CA TRP A 81 2.92 9.52 -9.99
C TRP A 81 4.38 9.93 -10.10
N LYS A 82 4.73 10.95 -9.33
CA LYS A 82 6.11 11.43 -9.13
C LYS A 82 6.36 11.40 -7.63
N GLY A 83 7.57 11.02 -7.22
CA GLY A 83 7.94 11.00 -5.81
C GLY A 83 7.61 12.32 -5.12
N VAL A 84 6.98 12.23 -3.95
CA VAL A 84 6.60 13.41 -3.16
C VAL A 84 7.73 13.75 -2.21
N GLU A 85 8.21 14.99 -2.28
CA GLU A 85 9.26 15.47 -1.38
C GLU A 85 8.83 15.35 0.09
N GLY A 86 9.72 14.79 0.92
CA GLY A 86 9.48 14.58 2.35
C GLY A 86 8.51 13.43 2.68
N ALA A 87 8.10 12.62 1.70
CA ALA A 87 7.38 11.37 1.95
C ALA A 87 8.38 10.25 2.32
N ASN A 88 8.06 9.49 3.36
CA ASN A 88 8.91 8.43 3.92
C ASN A 88 8.34 7.04 3.58
N ALA A 89 8.12 6.81 2.29
CA ALA A 89 7.52 5.59 1.77
C ALA A 89 8.59 4.53 1.41
N GLU A 90 8.42 3.33 1.93
CA GLU A 90 9.14 2.13 1.51
C GLU A 90 8.20 1.22 0.71
N VAL A 91 8.50 1.01 -0.57
CA VAL A 91 7.82 0.00 -1.37
C VAL A 91 8.47 -1.34 -1.07
N ARG A 92 7.75 -2.21 -0.37
CA ARG A 92 8.23 -3.51 0.08
C ARG A 92 7.70 -4.61 -0.79
#